data_AF-A0A955M772-F1
#
_entry.id   AF-A0A955M772-F1
#
_cell.length_a   1.000
_cell.length_b   1.000
_cell.length_c   1.000
_cell.angle_alpha   90.00
_cell.angle_beta   90.00
_cell.angle_gamma   90.00
#
_symmetry.space_group_name_H-M   'P 1'
#
loop_
_entity.id
_entity.type
_entity.pdbx_description
1 polymer ?
#
loop_
_entity_poly.entity_id
_entity_poly.type
_entity_poly.pdbx_seq_one_letter_code
_entity_poly.pdbx_strand_id
1 'polypeptide(L)' 'EDFDEFITQADKERTVICYCYYGNSSLGVCAALQERGFTNAYSLRGGFDAWKNADG' A
#
# COMPACT_ATOMS: atom_id res chain seq x y z
N GLU A 1 -8.94 16.48 -0.98
CA GLU A 1 -7.57 16.55 -1.49
C GLU A 1 -7.40 15.47 -2.55
N ASP A 2 -6.66 15.78 -3.60
CA ASP A 2 -6.41 14.84 -4.68
C ASP A 2 -5.32 13.85 -4.26
N PHE A 3 -5.53 12.56 -4.53
CA PHE A 3 -4.61 11.51 -4.10
C PHE A 3 -3.22 11.69 -4.74
N ASP A 4 -3.14 12.10 -6.00
CA ASP A 4 -1.85 12.29 -6.67
C ASP A 4 -1.09 13.51 -6.12
N GLU A 5 -1.80 14.57 -5.71
CA GLU A 5 -1.18 15.72 -5.05
C GLU A 5 -0.54 15.33 -3.70
N PHE A 6 -1.27 14.58 -2.87
CA PHE A 6 -0.74 14.06 -1.60
C PHE A 6 0.49 13.18 -1.84
N ILE A 7 0.41 12.25 -2.79
CA ILE A 7 1.49 11.33 -3.10
C ILE A 7 2.74 12.08 -3.59
N THR A 8 2.58 13.16 -4.35
CA THR A 8 3.70 13.97 -4.86
C THR A 8 4.50 14.63 -3.73
N GLN A 9 3.82 15.09 -2.68
CA GLN A 9 4.45 15.79 -1.55
C GLN A 9 4.94 14.84 -0.44
N ALA A 10 4.57 13.57 -0.48
CA ALA A 10 4.92 12.59 0.53
C ALA A 10 6.41 12.19 0.48
N ASP A 11 6.97 11.92 1.65
CA ASP A 11 8.30 11.34 1.84
C ASP A 11 8.35 9.91 1.29
N LYS A 12 9.19 9.70 0.26
CA LYS A 12 9.30 8.46 -0.51
C LYS A 12 10.09 7.36 0.19
N GLU A 13 10.84 7.71 1.24
CA GLU A 13 11.62 6.76 2.03
C GLU A 13 10.77 6.09 3.11
N ARG A 14 9.61 6.65 3.44
CA ARG A 14 8.70 6.04 4.41
C ARG A 14 8.18 4.69 3.92
N THR A 15 8.06 3.77 4.87
CA THR A 15 7.41 2.49 4.63
C THR A 15 5.91 2.69 4.42
N VAL A 16 5.39 2.18 3.32
CA VAL A 16 3.96 2.21 2.97
C VAL A 16 3.45 0.78 2.85
N ILE A 17 2.38 0.49 3.60
CA ILE A 17 1.68 -0.79 3.52
C ILE A 17 0.35 -0.57 2.78
N CYS A 18 0.25 -1.13 1.58
CA CYS A 18 -0.97 -1.15 0.79
C CYS A 18 -1.79 -2.38 1.17
N TYR A 19 -3.07 -2.21 1.51
CA TYR A 19 -3.96 -3.34 1.75
C TYR A 19 -5.37 -3.05 1.24
N CYS A 20 -6.07 -4.10 0.84
CA CYS A 20 -7.52 -4.09 0.66
C CYS A 20 -8.10 -5.27 1.43
N TYR A 21 -9.39 -5.57 1.23
CA TYR A 21 -10.04 -6.62 2.01
C TYR A 21 -9.37 -7.99 1.83
N TYR A 22 -9.04 -8.38 0.59
CA TYR A 22 -8.41 -9.68 0.24
C TYR A 22 -6.96 -9.57 -0.29
N GLY A 23 -6.41 -8.36 -0.41
CA GLY A 23 -5.04 -8.13 -0.89
C GLY A 23 -4.82 -8.10 -2.41
N ASN A 24 -5.88 -8.26 -3.22
CA ASN A 24 -5.74 -8.30 -4.69
C ASN A 24 -5.53 -6.90 -5.30
N SER A 25 -6.43 -5.95 -5.02
CA SER A 25 -6.34 -4.60 -5.61
C SER A 25 -5.20 -3.77 -5.04
N SER A 26 -4.73 -4.07 -3.83
CA SER A 26 -3.59 -3.36 -3.22
C SER A 26 -2.26 -3.62 -3.92
N LEU A 27 -2.14 -4.69 -4.71
CA LEU A 27 -0.96 -4.96 -5.53
C LEU A 27 -0.74 -3.86 -6.57
N GLY A 28 -1.79 -3.46 -7.29
CA GLY A 28 -1.70 -2.41 -8.30
C GLY A 28 -1.36 -1.05 -7.70
N VAL A 29 -1.92 -0.74 -6.52
CA VAL A 29 -1.60 0.49 -5.79
C VAL A 29 -0.14 0.49 -5.33
N CYS A 30 0.35 -0.64 -4.80
CA CYS A 30 1.73 -0.78 -4.39
C CYS A 30 2.71 -0.60 -5.56
N ALA A 31 2.42 -1.20 -6.71
CA ALA A 31 3.23 -1.02 -7.92
C ALA A 31 3.22 0.44 -8.38
N ALA A 32 2.05 1.09 -8.41
CA ALA A 32 1.91 2.49 -8.80
C ALA A 32 2.66 3.46 -7.87
N LEU A 33 2.83 3.12 -6.59
CA LEU A 33 3.66 3.87 -5.65
C LEU A 33 5.16 3.63 -5.91
N GLN A 34 5.57 2.40 -6.20
CA GLN A 34 6.95 2.09 -6.57
C GLN A 34 7.37 2.84 -7.85
N GLU A 35 6.49 2.89 -8.85
CA GLU A 35 6.69 3.69 -10.07
C GLU A 35 6.82 5.20 -9.79
N ARG A 36 6.22 5.69 -8.70
CA ARG A 36 6.31 7.08 -8.22
C ARG A 36 7.46 7.31 -7.21
N GLY A 37 8.39 6.37 -7.12
CA GLY A 37 9.63 6.51 -6.36
C GLY A 37 9.59 6.05 -4.90
N PHE A 38 8.49 5.47 -4.43
CA PHE A 38 8.47 4.87 -3.09
C PHE A 38 9.30 3.59 -3.08
N THR A 39 10.41 3.60 -2.34
CA THR A 39 11.33 2.47 -2.27
C THR A 39 10.83 1.37 -1.34
N ASN A 40 9.99 1.74 -0.36
CA ASN A 40 9.52 0.88 0.72
C ASN A 40 7.99 0.69 0.68
N ALA A 41 7.43 0.36 -0.49
CA ALA A 41 6.01 0.06 -0.64
C ALA A 41 5.77 -1.47 -0.71
N TYR A 42 4.85 -1.98 0.11
CA TYR A 42 4.52 -3.40 0.22
C TYR A 42 3.01 -3.66 0.24
N SER A 43 2.56 -4.73 -0.41
CA SER A 43 1.16 -5.18 -0.32
C SER A 43 0.99 -6.20 0.80
N LEU A 44 -0.03 -6.01 1.64
CA LEU A 44 -0.38 -6.95 2.70
C LEU A 44 -1.01 -8.22 2.10
N ARG A 45 -0.29 -9.34 2.20
CA ARG A 45 -0.77 -10.64 1.70
C ARG A 45 -2.06 -11.05 2.41
N GLY A 46 -3.07 -11.41 1.63
CA GLY A 46 -4.39 -11.81 2.15
C GLY A 46 -5.26 -10.64 2.65
N GLY A 47 -4.73 -9.41 2.63
CA GLY A 47 -5.47 -8.21 2.97
C GLY A 47 -5.87 -8.12 4.45
N PHE A 48 -6.85 -7.27 4.71
CA PHE A 48 -7.38 -7.03 6.04
C PHE A 48 -7.97 -8.30 6.68
N ASP A 49 -8.65 -9.13 5.89
CA ASP A 49 -9.26 -10.37 6.39
C ASP A 49 -8.20 -11.32 6.97
N ALA A 50 -7.12 -11.56 6.24
CA ALA A 50 -6.02 -12.40 6.72
C ALA A 50 -5.35 -11.82 7.98
N TRP A 51 -5.16 -10.50 8.02
CA TRP A 51 -4.59 -9.85 9.21
C TRP A 51 -5.50 -9.98 10.42
N LYS A 52 -6.80 -9.72 10.27
CA LYS A 52 -7.79 -9.87 11.34
C LYS A 52 -7.82 -11.30 11.90
N ASN A 53 -7.64 -12.31 11.04
CA ASN A 53 -7.63 -13.72 11.43
C ASN A 53 -6.27 -14.21 11.95
N ALA A 54 -5.19 -13.42 11.82
CA ALA A 54 -3.86 -13.79 12.30
C ALA A 54 -3.64 -13.53 13.81
N ASP A 55 -4.51 -12.73 14.43
CA ASP A 55 -4.48 -12.37 15.86
C ASP A 55 -5.22 -13.42 16.75
N GLY A 56 -5.62 -14.55 16.16
CA GLY A 56 -6.38 -15.64 16.82
C GLY A 56 -5.56 -16.87 17.19
#